data_AF-G5H7C9-F1
#
_entry.id   AF-G5H7C9-F1
#
_cell.length_a   1.000
_cell.length_b   1.000
_cell.length_c   1.000
_cell.angle_alpha   90.00
_cell.angle_beta   90.00
_cell.angle_gamma   90.00
#
_symmetry.space_group_name_H-M   'P 1'
#
loop_
_entity.id
_entity.type
_entity.pdbx_description
1 polymer ?
#
loop_
_entity_poly.entity_id
_entity_poly.type
_entity_poly.pdbx_seq_one_letter_code
_entity_poly.pdbx_strand_id
1 'polypeptide(L)'
;MKKLFLFTLGAFLLSGFQVHAQSPEFNAKLKQMMEISGANAVQRQLPEQMIQMMQQQMQQNSNQLSENTMQQMKVLFDNSFTQLMDLMVPIYAKYYTEEDLDNIIRFYETPSGRRMADAQPKIATDAMGVAQQWAMQFAQKMGEIFKSAQASEPSSVPGK
;
A
#
# COMPACT_ATOMS: atom_id res chain seq x y z
N MET A 1 -31.26 -54.81 29.19
CA MET A 1 -32.23 -54.76 28.06
C MET A 1 -33.00 -53.45 28.19
N LYS A 2 -33.28 -52.62 27.20
CA LYS A 2 -33.06 -52.57 25.75
C LYS A 2 -33.59 -51.17 25.35
N LYS A 3 -32.85 -50.41 24.52
CA LYS A 3 -33.35 -49.35 23.57
C LYS A 3 -33.88 -48.05 24.24
N LEU A 4 -33.75 -46.83 23.70
CA LEU A 4 -33.28 -46.29 22.42
C LEU A 4 -33.08 -44.76 22.66
N PHE A 5 -31.89 -44.20 22.42
CA PHE A 5 -31.59 -43.26 21.33
C PHE A 5 -32.69 -42.22 20.99
N LEU A 6 -32.41 -40.95 21.26
CA LEU A 6 -32.62 -39.77 20.39
C LEU A 6 -32.62 -38.47 21.23
N PHE A 7 -31.44 -37.99 21.65
CA PHE A 7 -31.29 -36.64 22.20
C PHE A 7 -29.89 -36.08 21.87
N THR A 8 -29.54 -36.07 20.59
CA THR A 8 -28.40 -35.30 20.07
C THR A 8 -28.83 -34.58 18.80
N LEU A 9 -29.85 -33.72 18.94
CA LEU A 9 -30.20 -32.74 17.94
C LEU A 9 -30.29 -31.39 18.67
N GLY A 10 -29.29 -30.54 18.46
CA GLY A 10 -29.32 -29.15 18.91
C GLY A 10 -28.27 -28.75 19.95
N ALA A 11 -26.97 -28.92 19.66
CA ALA A 11 -25.92 -28.23 20.42
C ALA A 11 -24.60 -28.05 19.65
N PHE A 12 -24.64 -27.87 18.32
CA PHE A 12 -23.39 -27.63 17.56
C PHE A 12 -23.55 -26.67 16.38
N LEU A 13 -24.33 -25.59 16.55
CA LEU A 13 -24.37 -24.45 15.62
C LEU A 13 -24.35 -23.12 16.38
N LEU A 14 -23.47 -23.02 17.38
CA LEU A 14 -22.98 -21.75 17.90
C LEU A 14 -21.47 -21.68 17.66
N SER A 15 -21.03 -21.95 16.43
CA SER A 15 -19.77 -21.38 15.96
C SER A 15 -20.04 -19.88 15.84
N GLY A 16 -19.78 -19.18 16.94
CA GLY A 16 -20.02 -17.77 17.07
C GLY A 16 -19.39 -17.03 15.89
N PHE A 17 -20.22 -16.28 15.18
CA PHE A 17 -19.75 -15.01 14.69
C PHE A 17 -19.41 -14.19 15.92
N GLN A 18 -18.20 -14.39 16.46
CA GLN A 18 -17.55 -13.39 17.28
C GLN A 18 -17.33 -12.22 16.34
N VAL A 19 -18.32 -11.33 16.29
CA VAL A 19 -18.11 -9.94 15.90
C VAL A 19 -17.06 -9.46 16.88
N HIS A 20 -15.79 -9.58 16.49
CA HIS A 20 -14.69 -9.03 17.26
C HIS A 20 -14.90 -7.51 17.19
N ALA A 21 -15.57 -6.97 18.20
CA ALA A 21 -15.36 -5.59 18.58
C ALA A 21 -13.85 -5.49 18.79
N GLN A 22 -13.18 -4.81 17.85
CA GLN A 22 -11.73 -4.80 17.84
C GLN A 22 -11.23 -4.17 19.13
N SER A 23 -10.29 -4.85 19.77
CA SER A 23 -9.73 -4.38 21.02
C SER A 23 -8.90 -3.11 20.74
N PRO A 24 -8.85 -2.15 21.68
CA PRO A 24 -7.87 -1.07 21.64
C PRO A 24 -6.43 -1.57 21.46
N GLU A 25 -6.15 -2.81 21.86
CA GLU A 25 -4.87 -3.48 21.73
C GLU A 25 -4.54 -3.84 20.28
N PHE A 26 -5.48 -4.40 19.51
CA PHE A 26 -5.29 -4.67 18.08
C PHE A 26 -4.94 -3.39 17.32
N ASN A 27 -5.66 -2.30 17.60
CA ASN A 27 -5.42 -1.01 16.95
C ASN A 27 -4.01 -0.48 17.26
N ALA A 28 -3.58 -0.58 18.52
CA ALA A 28 -2.26 -0.17 18.94
C ALA A 28 -1.16 -1.00 18.25
N LYS A 29 -1.32 -2.33 18.20
CA LYS A 29 -0.40 -3.25 17.52
C LYS A 29 -0.35 -2.97 16.02
N LEU A 30 -1.50 -2.77 15.37
CA LEU A 30 -1.56 -2.48 13.95
C LEU A 30 -0.83 -1.17 13.63
N LYS A 31 -1.04 -0.14 14.44
CA LYS A 31 -0.32 1.13 14.32
C LYS A 31 1.19 0.91 14.46
N GLN A 32 1.63 0.23 15.52
CA GLN A 32 3.05 -0.09 15.71
C GLN A 32 3.64 -0.88 14.53
N MET A 33 2.93 -1.88 14.03
CA MET A 33 3.35 -2.68 12.87
C MET A 33 3.55 -1.80 11.63
N MET A 34 2.63 -0.88 11.33
CA MET A 34 2.79 0.07 10.22
C MET A 34 3.95 1.03 10.46
N GLU A 35 4.17 1.43 11.70
CA GLU A 35 5.26 2.33 12.05
C GLU A 35 6.64 1.72 11.81
N ILE A 36 6.86 0.48 12.24
CA ILE A 36 8.16 -0.21 12.17
C ILE A 36 8.42 -0.93 10.85
N SER A 37 7.38 -1.24 10.07
CA SER A 37 7.51 -1.85 8.74
C SER A 37 7.99 -0.87 7.67
N GLY A 38 8.06 0.43 7.99
CA GLY A 38 8.43 1.49 7.05
C GLY A 38 7.23 2.14 6.37
N ALA A 39 5.98 1.73 6.66
CA ALA A 39 4.78 2.44 6.21
C ALA A 39 4.71 3.88 6.76
N ASN A 40 5.40 4.14 7.87
CA ASN A 40 5.66 5.51 8.37
C ASN A 40 6.41 6.41 7.40
N ALA A 41 7.25 5.86 6.52
CA ALA A 41 7.91 6.66 5.50
C ALA A 41 6.86 7.25 4.55
N VAL A 42 5.87 6.46 4.14
CA VAL A 42 4.74 6.93 3.33
C VAL A 42 3.93 7.99 4.09
N GLN A 43 3.64 7.77 5.37
CA GLN A 43 2.95 8.76 6.22
C GLN A 43 3.65 10.11 6.28
N ARG A 44 4.99 10.13 6.41
CA ARG A 44 5.76 11.37 6.57
C ARG A 44 6.11 12.01 5.23
N GLN A 45 6.50 11.20 4.24
CA GLN A 45 7.01 11.68 2.97
C GLN A 45 5.90 12.14 2.02
N LEU A 46 4.72 11.51 2.04
CA LEU A 46 3.61 11.95 1.16
C LEU A 46 3.17 13.38 1.46
N PRO A 47 2.85 13.76 2.71
CA PRO A 47 2.49 15.14 3.04
C PRO A 47 3.58 16.12 2.65
N GLU A 48 4.85 15.82 2.95
CA GLU A 48 5.99 16.66 2.58
C GLU A 48 6.08 16.85 1.07
N GLN A 49 5.94 15.77 0.29
CA GLN A 49 5.97 15.82 -1.17
C GLN A 49 4.78 16.61 -1.74
N MET A 50 3.57 16.41 -1.22
CA MET A 50 2.38 17.15 -1.63
C MET A 50 2.52 18.64 -1.35
N ILE A 51 3.01 18.99 -0.16
CA ILE A 51 3.29 20.36 0.24
C ILE A 51 4.34 20.99 -0.67
N GLN A 52 5.44 20.29 -0.96
CA GLN A 52 6.48 20.78 -1.87
C GLN A 52 5.94 21.01 -3.28
N MET A 53 5.13 20.10 -3.83
CA MET A 53 4.50 20.29 -5.14
C MET A 53 3.57 21.51 -5.14
N MET A 54 2.77 21.70 -4.09
CA MET A 54 1.92 22.90 -3.95
C MET A 54 2.76 24.18 -3.90
N GLN A 55 3.86 24.19 -3.14
CA GLN A 55 4.77 25.35 -3.09
C GLN A 55 5.37 25.66 -4.46
N GLN A 56 5.82 24.64 -5.20
CA GLN A 56 6.36 24.82 -6.55
C GLN A 56 5.31 25.41 -7.50
N GLN A 57 4.08 24.89 -7.48
CA GLN A 57 2.99 25.41 -8.30
C GLN A 57 2.61 26.85 -7.93
N MET A 58 2.64 27.19 -6.65
CA MET A 58 2.32 28.53 -6.16
C MET A 58 3.41 29.55 -6.52
N GLN A 59 4.69 29.17 -6.41
CA GLN A 59 5.83 29.98 -6.87
C GLN A 59 5.74 30.32 -8.37
N GLN A 60 5.28 29.38 -9.20
CA GLN A 60 5.05 29.64 -10.63
C GLN A 60 3.97 30.70 -10.88
N ASN A 61 3.03 30.87 -9.95
CA ASN A 61 1.93 31.83 -10.03
C ASN A 61 2.18 33.10 -9.19
N SER A 62 3.42 33.34 -8.72
CA SER A 62 3.81 34.46 -7.83
C SER A 62 3.01 34.57 -6.52
N ASN A 63 2.33 33.49 -6.11
CA ASN A 63 1.64 33.42 -4.83
C ASN A 63 2.50 32.59 -3.87
N GLN A 64 2.67 33.07 -2.64
CA GLN A 64 3.34 32.29 -1.59
C GLN A 64 2.36 32.06 -0.44
N LEU A 65 2.30 30.83 0.05
CA LEU A 65 1.55 30.52 1.26
C LEU A 65 2.31 31.05 2.48
N SER A 66 1.57 31.60 3.44
CA SER A 66 2.17 31.99 4.72
C SER A 66 2.67 30.75 5.48
N GLU A 67 3.71 30.91 6.30
CA GLU A 67 4.21 29.83 7.18
C GLU A 67 3.10 29.26 8.08
N ASN A 68 2.18 30.11 8.54
CA ASN A 68 1.05 29.67 9.36
C ASN A 68 0.11 28.74 8.59
N THR A 69 -0.23 29.09 7.34
CA THR A 69 -1.05 28.23 6.47
C THR A 69 -0.38 26.89 6.22
N MET A 70 0.92 26.90 5.95
CA MET A 70 1.74 25.70 5.78
C MET A 70 1.70 24.79 7.02
N GLN A 71 1.82 25.39 8.20
CA GLN A 71 1.74 24.66 9.47
C GLN A 71 0.35 24.06 9.71
N GLN A 72 -0.73 24.80 9.42
CA GLN A 72 -2.11 24.29 9.52
C GLN A 72 -2.34 23.09 8.60
N MET A 73 -1.83 23.16 7.36
CA MET A 73 -1.91 22.04 6.41
C MET A 73 -1.18 20.82 6.94
N LYS A 74 0.03 20.98 7.49
CA LYS A 74 0.78 19.87 8.09
C LYS A 74 -0.01 19.22 9.23
N VAL A 75 -0.59 20.02 10.13
CA VAL A 75 -1.42 19.51 11.24
C VAL A 75 -2.66 18.78 10.72
N LEU A 76 -3.30 19.30 9.66
CA LEU A 76 -4.43 18.63 9.02
C LEU A 76 -4.02 17.26 8.47
N PHE A 77 -2.89 17.16 7.76
CA PHE A 77 -2.36 15.89 7.26
C PHE A 77 -2.09 14.89 8.38
N ASP A 78 -1.41 15.33 9.46
CA ASP A 78 -1.09 14.48 10.61
C ASP A 78 -2.39 13.90 11.25
N ASN A 79 -3.43 14.73 11.38
CA ASN A 79 -4.75 14.30 11.88
C ASN A 79 -5.49 13.36 10.90
N SER A 80 -5.45 13.66 9.61
CA SER A 80 -6.10 12.84 8.58
C SER A 80 -5.48 11.45 8.46
N PHE A 81 -4.17 11.31 8.72
CA PHE A 81 -3.55 9.99 8.74
C PHE A 81 -4.06 9.13 9.90
N THR A 82 -4.27 9.72 11.08
CA THR A 82 -4.86 9.00 12.21
C THR A 82 -6.25 8.45 11.84
N GLN A 83 -7.08 9.27 11.19
CA GLN A 83 -8.39 8.83 10.71
C GLN A 83 -8.28 7.72 9.66
N LEU A 84 -7.31 7.81 8.74
CA LEU A 84 -7.06 6.76 7.76
C LEU A 84 -6.71 5.43 8.45
N MET A 85 -5.90 5.46 9.52
CA MET A 85 -5.58 4.26 10.28
C MET A 85 -6.82 3.63 10.91
N ASP A 86 -7.69 4.42 11.52
CA ASP A 86 -8.95 3.94 12.09
C ASP A 86 -9.86 3.29 11.03
N LEU A 87 -9.81 3.77 9.79
CA LEU A 87 -10.53 3.16 8.66
C LEU A 87 -9.89 1.87 8.15
N MET A 88 -8.58 1.70 8.32
CA MET A 88 -7.84 0.49 7.89
C MET A 88 -7.98 -0.66 8.88
N VAL A 89 -8.13 -0.36 10.17
CA VAL A 89 -8.37 -1.31 11.26
C VAL A 89 -9.37 -2.44 10.92
N PRO A 90 -10.61 -2.16 10.44
CA PRO A 90 -11.57 -3.20 10.02
C PRO A 90 -11.15 -4.02 8.80
N ILE A 91 -10.23 -3.53 7.98
CA ILE A 91 -9.69 -4.29 6.84
C ILE A 91 -8.66 -5.29 7.34
N TYR A 92 -7.71 -4.85 8.17
CA TYR A 92 -6.64 -5.72 8.68
C TYR A 92 -7.17 -6.84 9.57
N ALA A 93 -8.14 -6.56 10.44
CA ALA A 93 -8.69 -7.58 11.33
C ALA A 93 -9.48 -8.69 10.63
N LYS A 94 -9.81 -8.54 9.34
CA LYS A 94 -10.36 -9.65 8.54
C LYS A 94 -9.32 -10.72 8.24
N TYR A 95 -8.03 -10.36 8.27
CA TYR A 95 -6.94 -11.20 7.78
C TYR A 95 -5.89 -11.49 8.85
N TYR A 96 -5.83 -10.70 9.91
CA TYR A 96 -4.85 -10.84 10.97
C TYR A 96 -5.50 -10.89 12.35
N THR A 97 -4.94 -11.74 13.19
CA THR A 97 -5.17 -11.77 14.63
C THR A 97 -4.18 -10.84 15.35
N GLU A 98 -4.41 -10.59 16.64
CA GLU A 98 -3.42 -9.87 17.45
C GLU A 98 -2.08 -10.62 17.54
N GLU A 99 -2.10 -11.96 17.59
CA GLU A 99 -0.89 -12.78 17.62
C GLU A 99 -0.08 -12.65 16.32
N ASP A 100 -0.76 -12.56 15.17
CA ASP A 100 -0.10 -12.30 13.89
C ASP A 100 0.61 -10.94 13.93
N LEU A 101 -0.06 -9.90 14.43
CA LEU A 101 0.55 -8.58 14.56
C LEU A 101 1.75 -8.60 15.50
N ASP A 102 1.67 -9.28 16.64
CA ASP A 102 2.78 -9.43 17.58
C ASP A 102 4.00 -10.12 16.94
N ASN A 103 3.75 -11.17 16.16
CA ASN A 103 4.81 -11.90 15.47
C ASN A 103 5.45 -11.07 14.34
N ILE A 104 4.65 -10.34 13.58
CA ILE A 104 5.14 -9.42 12.54
C ILE A 104 5.97 -8.30 13.18
N ILE A 105 5.49 -7.73 14.29
CA ILE A 105 6.21 -6.69 15.04
C ILE A 105 7.58 -7.20 15.48
N ARG A 106 7.61 -8.37 16.14
CA ARG A 106 8.85 -9.01 16.58
C ARG A 106 9.81 -9.27 15.43
N PHE A 107 9.30 -9.65 14.26
CA PHE A 107 10.15 -9.81 13.07
C PHE A 107 10.81 -8.49 12.66
N TYR A 108 10.05 -7.39 12.56
CA TYR A 108 10.59 -6.08 12.21
C TYR A 108 11.56 -5.52 13.26
N GLU A 109 11.46 -5.96 14.51
CA GLU A 109 12.44 -5.66 15.57
C GLU A 109 13.76 -6.43 15.44
N THR A 110 13.86 -7.44 14.56
CA THR A 110 15.14 -8.10 14.28
C THR A 110 16.05 -7.22 13.42
N PRO A 111 17.38 -7.44 13.42
CA PRO A 111 18.28 -6.73 12.50
C PRO A 111 17.93 -6.92 11.03
N SER A 112 17.44 -8.09 10.63
CA SER A 112 17.01 -8.35 9.25
C SER A 112 15.68 -7.70 8.92
N GLY A 113 14.73 -7.70 9.85
CA GLY A 113 13.44 -7.02 9.68
C GLY A 113 13.61 -5.51 9.54
N ARG A 114 14.42 -4.87 10.39
CA ARG A 114 14.78 -3.45 10.23
C ARG A 114 15.44 -3.16 8.88
N ARG A 115 16.44 -3.96 8.50
CA ARG A 115 17.08 -3.83 7.18
C ARG A 115 16.07 -3.95 6.04
N MET A 116 15.10 -4.86 6.16
CA MET A 116 14.05 -5.00 5.16
C MET A 116 13.20 -3.73 5.08
N ALA A 117 12.71 -3.21 6.21
CA ALA A 117 11.92 -1.97 6.25
C ALA A 117 12.68 -0.79 5.61
N ASP A 118 13.97 -0.64 5.90
CA ASP A 118 14.80 0.44 5.37
C ASP A 118 15.14 0.27 3.87
N ALA A 119 15.24 -0.98 3.40
CA ALA A 119 15.62 -1.29 2.03
C ALA A 119 14.44 -1.25 1.06
N GLN A 120 13.22 -1.60 1.49
CA GLN A 120 12.05 -1.69 0.61
C GLN A 120 11.79 -0.43 -0.22
N PRO A 121 11.79 0.80 0.34
CA PRO A 121 11.60 2.02 -0.45
C PRO A 121 12.70 2.22 -1.51
N LYS A 122 13.95 1.89 -1.16
CA LYS A 122 15.11 2.01 -2.08
C LYS A 122 15.02 1.00 -3.21
N ILE A 123 14.68 -0.24 -2.88
CA ILE A 123 14.44 -1.30 -3.86
C ILE A 123 13.31 -0.90 -4.81
N ALA A 124 12.22 -0.33 -4.30
CA ALA A 124 11.12 0.15 -5.14
C ALA A 124 11.59 1.26 -6.10
N THR A 125 12.36 2.24 -5.62
CA THR A 125 12.96 3.28 -6.47
C THR A 125 13.88 2.70 -7.55
N ASP A 126 14.79 1.80 -7.18
CA ASP A 126 15.73 1.19 -8.11
C ASP A 126 15.00 0.33 -9.16
N ALA A 127 13.98 -0.43 -8.72
CA ALA A 127 13.16 -1.27 -9.59
C ALA A 127 12.39 -0.46 -10.64
N MET A 128 11.93 0.76 -10.31
CA MET A 128 11.30 1.66 -11.30
C MET A 128 12.28 2.03 -12.43
N GLY A 129 13.55 2.31 -12.10
CA GLY A 129 14.57 2.60 -13.10
C GLY A 129 14.83 1.42 -14.03
N VAL A 130 14.95 0.22 -13.47
CA VAL A 130 15.09 -1.03 -14.25
C VAL A 130 13.86 -1.27 -15.14
N ALA A 131 12.65 -1.06 -14.62
CA ALA A 131 11.41 -1.22 -15.38
C ALA A 131 11.33 -0.25 -16.57
N GLN A 132 11.76 1.00 -16.40
CA GLN A 132 11.84 1.98 -17.50
C GLN A 132 12.83 1.55 -18.59
N GLN A 133 14.02 1.07 -18.20
CA GLN A 133 15.01 0.57 -19.15
C GLN A 133 14.48 -0.63 -19.95
N TRP A 134 13.87 -1.58 -19.26
CA TRP A 134 13.23 -2.73 -19.90
C TRP A 134 12.13 -2.30 -20.87
N ALA A 135 11.27 -1.35 -20.48
CA ALA A 135 10.20 -0.85 -21.34
C ALA A 135 10.72 -0.18 -22.63
N MET A 136 11.81 0.58 -22.55
CA MET A 136 12.46 1.18 -23.72
C MET A 136 12.99 0.11 -24.69
N GLN A 137 13.68 -0.91 -24.17
CA GLN A 137 14.19 -2.01 -24.98
C GLN A 137 13.05 -2.81 -25.63
N PHE A 138 11.97 -3.04 -24.89
CA PHE A 138 10.78 -3.70 -25.41
C PHE A 138 10.14 -2.89 -26.55
N ALA A 139 9.96 -1.59 -26.37
CA ALA A 139 9.42 -0.69 -27.39
C ALA A 139 10.28 -0.64 -28.66
N GLN A 140 11.61 -0.65 -28.52
CA GLN A 140 12.54 -0.72 -29.65
C GLN A 140 12.35 -1.99 -30.47
N LYS A 141 12.35 -3.16 -29.81
CA LYS A 141 12.13 -4.45 -30.47
C LYS A 141 10.77 -4.51 -31.18
N MET A 142 9.72 -4.01 -30.54
CA MET A 142 8.39 -3.91 -31.16
C MET A 142 8.43 -3.01 -32.41
N GLY A 143 9.10 -1.86 -32.34
CA GLY A 143 9.27 -0.96 -33.47
C GLY A 143 10.02 -1.58 -34.66
N GLU A 144 11.04 -2.41 -34.39
CA GLU A 144 11.74 -3.17 -35.43
C GLU A 144 10.83 -4.18 -36.13
N ILE A 145 10.03 -4.92 -35.36
CA ILE A 145 9.06 -5.86 -35.92
C ILE A 145 8.06 -5.13 -36.82
N PHE A 146 7.46 -4.01 -36.36
CA PHE A 146 6.53 -3.23 -37.17
C PHE A 146 7.15 -2.72 -38.48
N LYS A 147 8.39 -2.23 -38.43
CA LYS A 147 9.12 -1.80 -39.64
C LYS A 147 9.36 -2.95 -40.60
N SER A 148 9.76 -4.11 -40.09
CA SER A 148 10.00 -5.30 -40.93
C SER A 148 8.71 -5.78 -41.61
N ALA A 149 7.58 -5.77 -40.89
CA ALA A 149 6.27 -6.13 -41.44
C ALA A 149 5.86 -5.19 -42.59
N GLN A 150 5.94 -3.87 -42.40
CA GLN A 150 5.61 -2.88 -43.45
C GLN A 150 6.54 -2.97 -44.67
N ALA A 151 7.81 -3.30 -44.47
CA ALA A 151 8.76 -3.49 -45.58
C ALA A 151 8.50 -4.78 -46.37
N SER A 152 7.85 -5.78 -45.75
CA SER A 152 7.53 -7.08 -46.36
C SER A 152 6.15 -7.15 -46.99
N GLU A 153 5.25 -6.20 -46.73
CA GLU A 153 3.98 -6.07 -47.44
C GLU A 153 4.22 -5.43 -48.81
N PRO A 154 3.91 -6.10 -49.94
CA PRO A 154 4.06 -5.49 -51.26
C PRO A 154 3.15 -4.27 -51.35
N SER A 155 3.71 -3.14 -51.80
CA SER A 155 2.95 -1.91 -52.10
C SER A 155 1.73 -2.27 -52.95
N SER A 156 0.55 -2.28 -52.33
CA SER A 156 -0.71 -2.27 -53.05
C SER A 156 -0.84 -0.88 -53.67
N VAL A 157 -0.23 -0.74 -54.85
CA VAL A 157 -0.42 0.42 -55.71
C VAL A 157 -1.93 0.62 -55.87
N PRO A 158 -2.48 1.82 -55.59
CA PRO A 158 -3.88 2.10 -55.87
C PRO A 158 -4.09 2.00 -57.39
N GLY A 159 -4.79 0.96 -57.83
CA GLY A 159 -5.29 0.84 -59.19
C GLY A 159 -6.27 1.99 -59.48
N LYS A 160 -6.07 2.62 -60.63
CA LYS A 160 -6.85 3.72 -61.21
C LYS A 160 -8.35 3.44 -61.31
#